data_AF-A0A7R9E5A7-F1
#
_entry.id   AF-A0A7R9E5A7-F1
#
_cell.length_a   1.000
_cell.length_b   1.000
_cell.length_c   1.000
_cell.angle_alpha   90.00
_cell.angle_beta   90.00
_cell.angle_gamma   90.00
#
_symmetry.space_group_name_H-M   'P 1'
#
loop_
_entity.id
_entity.type
_entity.pdbx_description
1 polymer ?
#
loop_
_entity_poly.entity_id
_entity_poly.type
_entity_poly.pdbx_seq_one_letter_code
_entity_poly.pdbx_strand_id
1 'polypeptide(L)'
;MVAVHLPLGHLVQIWVIMSSPIISEKIKHAPLYYLLTAPPDPNSQPLPTNTVYEAINVPGTIRNPEQRVAYLGEDIGLNSHHAHWHMDFPFWWKPEEYGVEKDRQGELFDLERLSNDLPFVKPLGWNQKIVDGFYPQTTYRVGGEFPARPDNFEFQDLQNIKIKDLMDYDRRIREAIHQQAVYTVNGDYYSLNDSTGINTLGQIMEPSCGSKHREYYGALHNYGHILLGQITDPKGKFDLEFPGVKIQDLSVDELTTYFEDFDIDLLNALDDTVDLDDVNIKARVRRLNHKPFAFHFTVESDKENLVAVRVFMGPKYDWFGQEIPLDEKRSYMVEIDKFVTKVNAGQTMFHRKSSESSVTIPDRETTKTLVAKVENAINGRASLTVNKDVRHCGYPDRLLLPKGKKGGLPFTLYAILTDYNKEKVNDLPYDYEYGGSISYCGTINHKYPDSKPMGFPFDRVINQDKFYYPNMFYKDVTITFKEDN
;
A
#
# COMPACT_ATOMS: atom_id res chain seq x y z
N MET A 1 -30.86 -28.91 -11.85
CA MET A 1 -31.32 -28.21 -10.63
C MET A 1 -31.80 -26.83 -11.03
N VAL A 2 -33.01 -26.45 -10.61
CA VAL A 2 -33.59 -25.12 -10.86
C VAL A 2 -33.21 -24.23 -9.67
N ALA A 3 -32.71 -23.02 -9.94
CA ALA A 3 -32.43 -22.04 -8.89
C ALA A 3 -33.69 -21.18 -8.64
N VAL A 4 -33.98 -20.89 -7.37
CA VAL A 4 -35.16 -20.14 -6.93
C VAL A 4 -34.70 -18.89 -6.17
N HIS A 5 -35.26 -17.72 -6.47
CA HIS A 5 -35.06 -16.50 -5.67
C HIS A 5 -35.99 -16.49 -4.45
N LEU A 6 -35.52 -15.92 -3.34
CA LEU A 6 -36.29 -15.72 -2.11
C LEU A 6 -36.52 -14.21 -1.85
N PRO A 7 -37.69 -13.79 -1.33
CA PRO A 7 -38.00 -12.39 -1.00
C PRO A 7 -37.34 -11.90 0.31
N LEU A 8 -37.46 -10.59 0.57
CA LEU A 8 -36.65 -9.80 1.53
C LEU A 8 -37.06 -9.95 3.01
N GLY A 9 -36.08 -9.94 3.92
CA GLY A 9 -36.27 -10.08 5.38
C GLY A 9 -36.26 -8.78 6.21
N HIS A 10 -36.60 -7.61 5.65
CA HIS A 10 -36.44 -6.31 6.33
C HIS A 10 -37.54 -5.94 7.37
N LEU A 11 -38.31 -6.90 7.89
CA LEU A 11 -39.49 -6.65 8.73
C LEU A 11 -39.28 -6.73 10.26
N VAL A 12 -38.03 -6.84 10.76
CA VAL A 12 -37.81 -7.30 12.16
C VAL A 12 -37.46 -6.23 13.22
N GLN A 13 -36.64 -5.19 12.97
CA GLN A 13 -36.36 -4.16 14.00
C GLN A 13 -35.81 -2.82 13.48
N ILE A 14 -36.39 -1.71 13.96
CA ILE A 14 -36.04 -0.31 13.61
C ILE A 14 -35.38 0.48 14.77
N TRP A 15 -35.27 -0.10 15.97
CA TRP A 15 -34.94 0.62 17.22
C TRP A 15 -33.53 0.37 17.80
N VAL A 16 -32.62 -0.28 17.07
CA VAL A 16 -31.31 -0.69 17.63
C VAL A 16 -30.24 0.40 17.55
N ILE A 17 -30.45 1.50 16.79
CA ILE A 17 -29.41 2.54 16.63
C ILE A 17 -29.98 3.97 16.58
N MET A 18 -30.50 4.49 17.71
CA MET A 18 -30.22 5.86 18.22
C MET A 18 -31.15 6.32 19.36
N SER A 19 -30.62 7.15 20.27
CA SER A 19 -31.05 8.54 20.60
C SER A 19 -30.36 9.00 21.92
N SER A 20 -30.44 10.21 22.50
CA SER A 20 -31.24 11.42 22.20
C SER A 20 -30.71 12.72 22.88
N PRO A 21 -29.67 13.43 22.38
CA PRO A 21 -29.72 14.90 22.56
C PRO A 21 -29.22 15.80 21.39
N ILE A 22 -28.37 15.33 20.47
CA ILE A 22 -27.88 16.17 19.34
C ILE A 22 -28.83 16.10 18.13
N ILE A 23 -30.14 16.01 18.42
CA ILE A 23 -31.23 16.23 17.46
C ILE A 23 -31.76 17.69 17.57
N SER A 24 -31.28 18.48 18.54
CA SER A 24 -32.00 19.67 19.01
C SER A 24 -31.71 21.02 18.33
N GLU A 25 -30.46 21.41 18.03
CA GLU A 25 -30.15 22.86 17.94
C GLU A 25 -29.50 23.47 16.68
N LYS A 26 -28.77 22.76 15.82
CA LYS A 26 -27.99 23.41 14.72
C LYS A 26 -28.44 23.13 13.28
N ILE A 27 -29.61 22.50 13.09
CA ILE A 27 -30.22 22.29 11.77
C ILE A 27 -31.21 23.42 11.39
N LYS A 28 -31.50 24.39 12.29
CA LYS A 28 -32.56 25.39 12.07
C LYS A 28 -32.16 26.73 11.41
N HIS A 29 -30.92 27.23 11.48
CA HIS A 29 -30.61 28.64 11.13
C HIS A 29 -29.21 28.92 10.53
N ALA A 30 -28.94 28.63 9.25
CA ALA A 30 -27.62 28.93 8.63
C ALA A 30 -27.53 29.34 7.13
N PRO A 31 -28.53 29.17 6.23
CA PRO A 31 -28.38 29.58 4.81
C PRO A 31 -28.54 31.09 4.51
N LEU A 32 -28.67 31.93 5.54
CA LEU A 32 -29.18 33.31 5.39
C LEU A 32 -28.13 34.36 4.97
N TYR A 33 -26.88 33.98 4.64
CA TYR A 33 -25.74 34.93 4.71
C TYR A 33 -24.80 35.08 3.50
N TYR A 34 -24.86 34.27 2.43
CA TYR A 34 -23.88 34.39 1.32
C TYR A 34 -24.48 34.41 -0.09
N LEU A 35 -25.72 34.89 -0.20
CA LEU A 35 -26.41 35.17 -1.48
C LEU A 35 -26.34 36.67 -1.88
N LEU A 36 -25.51 37.47 -1.22
CA LEU A 36 -25.54 38.95 -1.31
C LEU A 36 -24.42 39.61 -2.14
N THR A 37 -23.40 38.87 -2.59
CA THR A 37 -22.27 39.41 -3.39
C THR A 37 -21.67 38.31 -4.28
N ALA A 38 -21.47 38.44 -5.60
CA ALA A 38 -21.62 39.58 -6.52
C ALA A 38 -21.87 39.07 -7.97
N PRO A 39 -22.24 39.95 -8.94
CA PRO A 39 -22.60 39.57 -10.32
C PRO A 39 -21.49 40.03 -11.35
N PRO A 40 -21.69 40.07 -12.68
CA PRO A 40 -21.02 39.05 -13.53
C PRO A 40 -20.65 39.48 -14.99
N ASP A 41 -19.38 39.67 -15.37
CA ASP A 41 -19.00 39.59 -16.81
C ASP A 41 -17.49 39.30 -17.05
N PRO A 42 -17.09 38.55 -18.10
CA PRO A 42 -15.75 37.96 -18.23
C PRO A 42 -14.80 38.75 -19.15
N ASN A 43 -14.95 40.07 -19.28
CA ASN A 43 -14.24 40.90 -20.28
C ASN A 43 -12.98 41.65 -19.77
N SER A 44 -12.39 41.27 -18.63
CA SER A 44 -11.13 41.87 -18.14
C SER A 44 -9.89 41.04 -18.50
N GLN A 45 -8.91 41.68 -19.15
CA GLN A 45 -7.64 41.06 -19.52
C GLN A 45 -6.74 40.77 -18.30
N PRO A 46 -5.93 39.70 -18.31
CA PRO A 46 -4.89 39.47 -17.32
C PRO A 46 -3.63 40.30 -17.61
N LEU A 47 -3.05 40.91 -16.58
CA LEU A 47 -1.75 41.61 -16.62
C LEU A 47 -0.97 41.33 -15.32
N PRO A 48 0.37 41.43 -15.31
CA PRO A 48 1.15 40.20 -15.26
C PRO A 48 2.10 40.08 -14.05
N THR A 49 2.68 38.88 -13.92
CA THR A 49 3.99 38.53 -13.35
C THR A 49 4.54 39.38 -12.19
N ASN A 50 4.80 38.72 -11.05
CA ASN A 50 6.02 38.92 -10.28
C ASN A 50 6.36 37.65 -9.48
N THR A 51 7.37 36.92 -9.93
CA THR A 51 7.94 35.76 -9.20
C THR A 51 9.16 36.22 -8.44
N VAL A 52 9.28 35.82 -7.17
CA VAL A 52 10.49 35.99 -6.35
C VAL A 52 11.10 34.61 -6.11
N TYR A 53 12.43 34.54 -6.12
CA TYR A 53 13.20 33.31 -5.89
C TYR A 53 13.67 33.22 -4.44
N GLU A 54 13.77 32.01 -3.89
CA GLU A 54 14.65 31.74 -2.74
C GLU A 54 15.22 30.31 -2.80
N ALA A 55 16.33 30.06 -2.09
CA ALA A 55 17.23 28.94 -2.36
C ALA A 55 16.94 27.69 -1.52
N ILE A 56 17.33 26.52 -2.06
CA ILE A 56 17.33 25.23 -1.34
C ILE A 56 18.78 24.88 -0.97
N ASN A 57 19.00 24.64 0.32
CA ASN A 57 20.30 24.24 0.87
C ASN A 57 20.54 22.74 0.76
N VAL A 58 21.82 22.37 0.87
CA VAL A 58 22.28 20.98 0.99
C VAL A 58 21.56 20.29 2.17
N PRO A 59 21.03 19.08 1.97
CA PRO A 59 20.29 18.34 2.99
C PRO A 59 21.14 17.88 4.20
N GLY A 60 20.43 17.64 5.31
CA GLY A 60 21.00 17.27 6.61
C GLY A 60 21.16 18.47 7.54
N THR A 61 21.00 18.25 8.86
CA THR A 61 21.09 19.33 9.84
C THR A 61 22.47 19.40 10.47
N ILE A 62 23.01 20.61 10.62
CA ILE A 62 24.29 20.93 11.29
C ILE A 62 24.33 20.40 12.76
N ARG A 63 23.20 19.94 13.30
CA ARG A 63 23.08 19.33 14.62
C ARG A 63 23.54 17.87 14.69
N ASN A 64 23.67 17.15 13.57
CA ASN A 64 24.25 15.80 13.55
C ASN A 64 25.77 15.90 13.28
N PRO A 65 26.66 15.55 14.24
CA PRO A 65 28.10 15.59 14.04
C PRO A 65 28.60 14.67 12.91
N GLU A 66 27.90 13.56 12.64
CA GLU A 66 28.27 12.60 11.58
C GLU A 66 28.15 13.22 10.17
N GLN A 67 27.36 14.29 9.99
CA GLN A 67 27.32 15.03 8.71
C GLN A 67 28.70 15.57 8.31
N ARG A 68 29.62 15.78 9.27
CA ARG A 68 31.00 16.20 8.99
C ARG A 68 31.83 15.17 8.25
N VAL A 69 31.50 13.88 8.36
CA VAL A 69 32.20 12.78 7.66
C VAL A 69 31.34 12.14 6.56
N ALA A 70 30.17 12.71 6.25
CA ALA A 70 29.32 12.28 5.14
C ALA A 70 30.08 12.29 3.81
N TYR A 71 30.99 13.26 3.60
CA TYR A 71 31.84 13.34 2.40
C TYR A 71 32.71 12.09 2.16
N LEU A 72 32.95 11.27 3.19
CA LEU A 72 33.69 10.01 3.09
C LEU A 72 32.72 8.85 2.82
N GLY A 73 31.69 8.69 3.65
CA GLY A 73 30.72 7.59 3.55
C GLY A 73 29.84 7.65 2.31
N GLU A 74 29.64 8.84 1.75
CA GLU A 74 28.85 9.10 0.54
C GLU A 74 29.75 9.37 -0.69
N ASP A 75 31.08 9.25 -0.56
CA ASP A 75 31.98 9.41 -1.71
C ASP A 75 31.71 8.33 -2.77
N ILE A 76 31.56 8.77 -4.02
CA ILE A 76 31.29 7.90 -5.16
C ILE A 76 32.50 7.00 -5.43
N GLY A 77 33.73 7.51 -5.21
CA GLY A 77 34.96 6.75 -5.33
C GLY A 77 35.06 5.63 -4.30
N LEU A 78 34.80 5.92 -3.02
CA LEU A 78 34.85 4.95 -1.93
C LEU A 78 33.73 3.91 -2.02
N ASN A 79 32.51 4.32 -2.36
CA ASN A 79 31.40 3.38 -2.58
C ASN A 79 31.65 2.48 -3.80
N SER A 80 32.20 3.04 -4.89
CA SER A 80 32.64 2.25 -6.04
C SER A 80 33.77 1.29 -5.66
N HIS A 81 34.77 1.75 -4.91
CA HIS A 81 35.88 0.92 -4.43
C HIS A 81 35.37 -0.24 -3.56
N HIS A 82 34.50 0.02 -2.59
CA HIS A 82 33.89 -1.00 -1.74
C HIS A 82 33.10 -2.03 -2.57
N ALA A 83 32.30 -1.58 -3.56
CA ALA A 83 31.58 -2.48 -4.45
C ALA A 83 32.51 -3.35 -5.32
N HIS A 84 33.55 -2.76 -5.91
CA HIS A 84 34.55 -3.51 -6.69
C HIS A 84 35.38 -4.45 -5.82
N TRP A 85 35.70 -4.06 -4.58
CA TRP A 85 36.39 -4.92 -3.61
C TRP A 85 35.58 -6.19 -3.33
N HIS A 86 34.26 -6.08 -3.12
CA HIS A 86 33.35 -7.24 -2.98
C HIS A 86 33.19 -8.06 -4.28
N MET A 87 33.55 -7.52 -5.46
CA MET A 87 33.60 -8.28 -6.72
C MET A 87 34.95 -8.97 -6.94
N ASP A 88 36.05 -8.35 -6.51
CA ASP A 88 37.41 -8.90 -6.57
C ASP A 88 37.66 -9.95 -5.47
N PHE A 89 36.95 -9.84 -4.36
CA PHE A 89 37.06 -10.69 -3.17
C PHE A 89 35.68 -11.20 -2.69
N PRO A 90 34.89 -11.91 -3.53
CA PRO A 90 33.53 -12.26 -3.16
C PRO A 90 33.48 -13.39 -2.13
N PHE A 91 32.65 -13.23 -1.09
CA PHE A 91 32.40 -14.23 -0.03
C PHE A 91 32.02 -15.64 -0.54
N TRP A 92 31.48 -15.75 -1.76
CA TRP A 92 31.07 -17.01 -2.39
C TRP A 92 32.18 -17.68 -3.22
N TRP A 93 33.38 -17.09 -3.30
CA TRP A 93 34.50 -17.66 -4.05
C TRP A 93 34.97 -18.99 -3.46
N LYS A 94 35.18 -19.98 -4.33
CA LYS A 94 35.70 -21.31 -3.99
C LYS A 94 37.01 -21.56 -4.76
N PRO A 95 38.17 -21.53 -4.10
CA PRO A 95 39.46 -21.80 -4.75
C PRO A 95 39.49 -23.14 -5.50
N GLU A 96 38.77 -24.15 -5.00
CA GLU A 96 38.71 -25.51 -5.55
C GLU A 96 37.91 -25.60 -6.85
N GLU A 97 36.89 -24.75 -7.04
CA GLU A 97 36.07 -24.71 -8.27
C GLU A 97 36.62 -23.74 -9.32
N TYR A 98 37.31 -22.67 -8.90
CA TYR A 98 37.78 -21.60 -9.78
C TYR A 98 39.31 -21.54 -9.98
N GLY A 99 40.08 -22.39 -9.29
CA GLY A 99 41.51 -22.63 -9.54
C GLY A 99 42.46 -21.50 -9.11
N VAL A 100 41.98 -20.49 -8.38
CA VAL A 100 42.78 -19.35 -7.91
C VAL A 100 42.43 -19.04 -6.45
N GLU A 101 43.45 -19.00 -5.59
CA GLU A 101 43.33 -18.59 -4.18
C GLU A 101 43.47 -17.06 -4.05
N LYS A 102 42.74 -16.47 -3.09
CA LYS A 102 42.72 -15.02 -2.84
C LYS A 102 43.35 -14.73 -1.48
N ASP A 103 44.53 -14.10 -1.49
CA ASP A 103 45.33 -13.87 -0.27
C ASP A 103 44.89 -12.63 0.52
N ARG A 104 45.06 -12.68 1.85
CA ARG A 104 44.96 -11.56 2.83
C ARG A 104 43.76 -10.61 2.67
N GLN A 105 42.54 -11.14 2.60
CA GLN A 105 41.31 -10.34 2.47
C GLN A 105 40.93 -9.47 3.70
N GLY A 106 41.58 -9.59 4.87
CA GLY A 106 40.97 -9.16 6.15
C GLY A 106 41.52 -7.92 6.88
N GLU A 107 42.30 -7.03 6.26
CA GLU A 107 43.21 -6.14 7.02
C GLU A 107 43.24 -4.66 6.55
N LEU A 108 42.35 -3.76 7.06
CA LEU A 108 42.45 -2.27 6.94
C LEU A 108 41.34 -1.47 7.68
N PHE A 109 41.69 -0.47 8.53
CA PHE A 109 40.97 0.77 8.98
C PHE A 109 41.77 1.43 10.15
N ASP A 110 41.59 2.66 10.67
CA ASP A 110 40.73 3.86 10.43
C ASP A 110 41.58 5.11 10.74
N LEU A 111 41.32 6.28 10.13
CA LEU A 111 42.00 7.56 10.43
C LEU A 111 41.13 8.84 10.33
N GLU A 112 40.04 8.87 9.57
CA GLU A 112 39.43 10.13 9.08
C GLU A 112 38.58 10.90 10.11
N ARG A 113 38.15 10.24 11.19
CA ARG A 113 37.31 10.88 12.22
C ARG A 113 38.07 11.90 13.07
N LEU A 114 39.35 11.61 13.32
CA LEU A 114 40.25 12.51 14.04
C LEU A 114 40.47 13.83 13.28
N SER A 115 40.49 13.78 11.94
CA SER A 115 40.60 14.95 11.06
C SER A 115 39.40 15.91 11.14
N ASN A 116 38.28 15.49 11.76
CA ASN A 116 37.01 16.21 11.81
C ASN A 116 36.55 16.57 13.24
N ASP A 117 37.47 16.48 14.22
CA ASP A 117 37.20 16.62 15.67
C ASP A 117 36.11 15.68 16.20
N LEU A 118 35.94 14.51 15.57
CA LEU A 118 34.97 13.49 16.01
C LEU A 118 35.65 12.41 16.87
N PRO A 119 34.96 11.90 17.91
CA PRO A 119 35.43 10.72 18.62
C PRO A 119 35.44 9.50 17.69
N PHE A 120 36.32 8.53 17.97
CA PHE A 120 36.30 7.21 17.33
C PHE A 120 34.89 6.60 17.37
N VAL A 121 34.54 5.84 16.32
CA VAL A 121 33.29 5.07 16.31
C VAL A 121 33.24 4.13 17.52
N LYS A 122 32.06 4.03 18.14
CA LYS A 122 31.82 3.00 19.16
C LYS A 122 31.53 1.67 18.44
N PRO A 123 32.05 0.53 18.93
CA PRO A 123 31.67 -0.78 18.41
C PRO A 123 30.16 -0.98 18.45
N LEU A 124 29.61 -1.55 17.38
CA LEU A 124 28.19 -1.90 17.29
C LEU A 124 27.85 -2.97 18.34
N GLY A 125 26.81 -2.73 19.14
CA GLY A 125 26.29 -3.69 20.10
C GLY A 125 24.91 -4.21 19.69
N TRP A 126 24.76 -5.53 19.55
CA TRP A 126 23.50 -6.19 19.16
C TRP A 126 22.30 -5.89 20.09
N ASN A 127 22.59 -5.51 21.34
CA ASN A 127 21.59 -5.22 22.38
C ASN A 127 21.56 -3.72 22.74
N GLN A 128 22.14 -2.87 21.90
CA GLN A 128 22.26 -1.44 22.13
C GLN A 128 21.52 -0.66 21.04
N LYS A 129 21.14 0.57 21.37
CA LYS A 129 20.59 1.50 20.38
C LYS A 129 21.69 1.95 19.43
N ILE A 130 21.40 1.89 18.14
CA ILE A 130 22.14 2.63 17.13
C ILE A 130 21.76 4.10 17.33
N VAL A 131 22.66 4.85 17.98
CA VAL A 131 22.40 6.25 18.36
C VAL A 131 22.17 7.10 17.11
N ASP A 132 23.04 6.95 16.12
CA ASP A 132 23.07 7.79 14.93
C ASP A 132 22.29 7.15 13.76
N GLY A 133 21.23 7.83 13.33
CA GLY A 133 20.47 7.51 12.14
C GLY A 133 21.25 7.78 10.84
N PHE A 134 20.66 7.37 9.72
CA PHE A 134 21.20 7.63 8.39
C PHE A 134 20.03 7.81 7.40
N TYR A 135 20.07 8.91 6.64
CA TYR A 135 19.06 9.28 5.64
C TYR A 135 19.75 9.29 4.26
N PRO A 136 19.71 8.19 3.48
CA PRO A 136 20.64 7.98 2.37
C PRO A 136 20.44 8.91 1.16
N GLN A 137 19.20 9.39 0.94
CA GLN A 137 18.80 10.25 -0.20
C GLN A 137 19.10 9.68 -1.59
N THR A 138 19.41 8.40 -1.66
CA THR A 138 19.65 7.64 -2.87
C THR A 138 18.36 6.93 -3.27
N THR A 139 18.16 6.79 -4.58
CA THR A 139 17.11 5.98 -5.17
C THR A 139 17.69 4.72 -5.78
N TYR A 140 16.98 3.61 -5.65
CA TYR A 140 17.24 2.45 -6.48
C TYR A 140 16.85 2.77 -7.93
N ARG A 141 17.59 2.19 -8.89
CA ARG A 141 17.23 2.28 -10.32
C ARG A 141 15.82 1.75 -10.61
N VAL A 142 15.36 0.80 -9.78
CA VAL A 142 14.04 0.16 -9.80
C VAL A 142 13.72 -0.19 -8.34
N GLY A 143 12.65 0.40 -7.76
CA GLY A 143 12.27 0.18 -6.35
C GLY A 143 12.62 1.32 -5.40
N GLY A 144 12.15 2.54 -5.68
CA GLY A 144 12.01 3.60 -4.66
C GLY A 144 13.29 4.23 -4.10
N GLU A 145 13.14 4.89 -2.96
CA GLU A 145 14.24 5.47 -2.17
C GLU A 145 14.81 4.43 -1.20
N PHE A 146 16.13 4.51 -0.93
CA PHE A 146 16.75 3.69 0.10
C PHE A 146 16.14 4.01 1.48
N PRO A 147 15.81 2.98 2.29
CA PRO A 147 15.10 3.19 3.54
C PRO A 147 15.95 3.95 4.56
N ALA A 148 15.41 5.06 5.06
CA ALA A 148 16.05 5.87 6.08
C ALA A 148 15.94 5.29 7.48
N ARG A 149 17.08 5.16 8.18
CA ARG A 149 17.16 4.74 9.59
C ARG A 149 17.10 5.98 10.51
N PRO A 150 16.09 6.12 11.39
CA PRO A 150 16.07 7.19 12.39
C PRO A 150 17.11 6.97 13.49
N ASP A 151 17.39 8.03 14.26
CA ASP A 151 18.23 7.95 15.46
C ASP A 151 17.65 7.02 16.53
N ASN A 152 18.52 6.50 17.40
CA ASN A 152 18.18 5.72 18.59
C ASN A 152 17.36 4.43 18.35
N PHE A 153 17.60 3.76 17.21
CA PHE A 153 16.89 2.54 16.82
C PHE A 153 17.50 1.27 17.41
N GLU A 154 16.68 0.25 17.68
CA GLU A 154 17.11 -1.06 18.21
C GLU A 154 16.97 -2.15 17.14
N PHE A 155 17.84 -3.17 17.19
CA PHE A 155 17.71 -4.36 16.36
C PHE A 155 16.44 -5.15 16.72
N GLN A 156 15.88 -5.84 15.73
CA GLN A 156 14.74 -6.75 15.90
C GLN A 156 15.01 -8.06 15.17
N ASP A 157 14.50 -9.17 15.70
CA ASP A 157 14.59 -10.49 15.04
C ASP A 157 13.88 -10.47 13.67
N LEU A 158 14.60 -10.96 12.65
CA LEU A 158 14.06 -11.26 11.33
C LEU A 158 13.41 -12.66 11.33
N GLN A 159 12.77 -13.06 10.24
CA GLN A 159 12.17 -14.39 10.12
C GLN A 159 13.20 -15.51 10.39
N ASN A 160 14.34 -15.46 9.69
CA ASN A 160 15.37 -16.51 9.66
C ASN A 160 16.69 -16.12 10.35
N ILE A 161 16.80 -14.91 10.91
CA ILE A 161 18.02 -14.41 11.58
C ILE A 161 17.59 -13.86 12.94
N LYS A 162 18.15 -14.39 14.03
CA LYS A 162 17.88 -13.91 15.40
C LYS A 162 19.07 -13.16 15.95
N ILE A 163 18.80 -12.09 16.70
CA ILE A 163 19.84 -11.28 17.38
C ILE A 163 20.68 -12.16 18.32
N LYS A 164 20.00 -13.09 19.01
CA LYS A 164 20.65 -14.05 19.91
C LYS A 164 21.70 -14.92 19.20
N ASP A 165 21.44 -15.34 17.96
CA ASP A 165 22.37 -16.18 17.21
C ASP A 165 23.65 -15.37 16.90
N LEU A 166 23.53 -14.08 16.54
CA LEU A 166 24.67 -13.20 16.31
C LEU A 166 25.46 -12.91 17.61
N MET A 167 24.79 -12.79 18.75
CA MET A 167 25.47 -12.71 20.05
C MET A 167 26.28 -13.98 20.34
N ASP A 168 25.72 -15.16 20.03
CA ASP A 168 26.41 -16.44 20.22
C ASP A 168 27.57 -16.60 19.22
N TYR A 169 27.45 -16.10 17.99
CA TYR A 169 28.54 -16.08 17.00
C TYR A 169 29.69 -15.15 17.43
N ASP A 170 29.41 -13.89 17.81
CA ASP A 170 30.42 -12.95 18.33
C ASP A 170 31.16 -13.54 19.55
N ARG A 171 30.41 -14.15 20.47
CA ARG A 171 30.97 -14.85 21.63
C ARG A 171 31.91 -15.99 21.22
N ARG A 172 31.49 -16.89 20.32
CA ARG A 172 32.30 -18.03 19.85
C ARG A 172 33.57 -17.57 19.13
N ILE A 173 33.49 -16.50 18.33
CA ILE A 173 34.66 -15.93 17.64
C ILE A 173 35.65 -15.35 18.67
N ARG A 174 35.17 -14.61 19.69
CA ARG A 174 36.02 -14.13 20.79
C ARG A 174 36.66 -15.27 21.59
N GLU A 175 35.89 -16.32 21.88
CA GLU A 175 36.40 -17.53 22.55
C GLU A 175 37.53 -18.18 21.72
N ALA A 176 37.38 -18.31 20.40
CA ALA A 176 38.40 -18.84 19.50
C ALA A 176 39.68 -17.96 19.45
N ILE A 177 39.52 -16.64 19.42
CA ILE A 177 40.63 -15.68 19.48
C ILE A 177 41.41 -15.83 20.80
N HIS A 178 40.72 -15.91 21.94
CA HIS A 178 41.36 -16.09 23.25
C HIS A 178 42.04 -17.47 23.41
N GLN A 179 41.49 -18.51 22.78
CA GLN A 179 42.09 -19.85 22.74
C GLN A 179 43.22 -19.97 21.71
N GLN A 180 43.39 -18.97 20.84
CA GLN A 180 44.29 -18.98 19.69
C GLN A 180 44.06 -20.18 18.74
N ALA A 181 42.83 -20.67 18.66
CA ALA A 181 42.44 -21.79 17.81
C ALA A 181 40.93 -21.77 17.48
N VAL A 182 40.56 -22.25 16.29
CA VAL A 182 39.16 -22.41 15.85
C VAL A 182 38.76 -23.89 15.85
N TYR A 183 37.54 -24.17 16.27
CA TYR A 183 36.93 -25.51 16.28
C TYR A 183 36.39 -25.86 14.90
N THR A 184 36.85 -26.96 14.30
CA THR A 184 36.44 -27.35 12.92
C THR A 184 35.22 -28.27 12.92
N VAL A 185 34.59 -28.44 11.75
CA VAL A 185 33.50 -29.43 11.52
C VAL A 185 33.91 -30.86 11.95
N ASN A 186 35.19 -31.20 11.89
CA ASN A 186 35.68 -32.54 12.23
C ASN A 186 35.84 -32.77 13.75
N GLY A 187 35.63 -31.74 14.58
CA GLY A 187 35.73 -31.82 16.04
C GLY A 187 37.12 -31.57 16.62
N ASP A 188 38.09 -31.17 15.79
CA ASP A 188 39.45 -30.79 16.15
C ASP A 188 39.63 -29.26 16.20
N TYR A 189 40.83 -28.82 16.60
CA TYR A 189 41.20 -27.41 16.71
C TYR A 189 42.29 -27.04 15.71
N TYR A 190 42.02 -26.00 14.91
CA TYR A 190 42.96 -25.41 13.97
C TYR A 190 43.60 -24.15 14.57
N SER A 191 44.94 -24.11 14.62
CA SER A 191 45.72 -23.02 15.24
C SER A 191 45.53 -21.68 14.53
N LEU A 192 45.51 -20.59 15.30
CA LEU A 192 45.56 -19.20 14.79
C LEU A 192 46.95 -18.55 14.98
N ASN A 193 47.92 -19.28 15.54
CA ASN A 193 49.24 -18.74 15.91
C ASN A 193 50.27 -18.73 14.75
N ASP A 194 49.81 -18.71 13.51
CA ASP A 194 50.66 -18.60 12.32
C ASP A 194 50.22 -17.44 11.40
N SER A 195 50.93 -17.24 10.29
CA SER A 195 50.65 -16.17 9.32
C SER A 195 49.29 -16.27 8.63
N THR A 196 48.59 -17.39 8.75
CA THR A 196 47.25 -17.64 8.18
C THR A 196 46.12 -17.48 9.20
N GLY A 197 46.43 -17.30 10.49
CA GLY A 197 45.44 -17.13 11.55
C GLY A 197 44.48 -15.97 11.31
N ILE A 198 44.99 -14.81 10.89
CA ILE A 198 44.14 -13.64 10.57
C ILE A 198 43.24 -13.88 9.35
N ASN A 199 43.73 -14.62 8.33
CA ASN A 199 42.93 -15.03 7.19
C ASN A 199 41.80 -15.97 7.63
N THR A 200 42.12 -16.95 8.49
CA THR A 200 41.13 -17.88 9.05
C THR A 200 40.07 -17.15 9.89
N LEU A 201 40.44 -16.13 10.64
CA LEU A 201 39.49 -15.26 11.35
C LEU A 201 38.57 -14.48 10.41
N GLY A 202 39.09 -13.93 9.31
CA GLY A 202 38.28 -13.31 8.26
C GLY A 202 37.28 -14.29 7.65
N GLN A 203 37.75 -15.50 7.29
CA GLN A 203 36.92 -16.56 6.70
C GLN A 203 35.76 -17.01 7.60
N ILE A 204 35.90 -17.00 8.93
CA ILE A 204 34.78 -17.31 9.85
C ILE A 204 33.91 -16.09 10.19
N MET A 205 34.43 -14.87 10.09
CA MET A 205 33.69 -13.65 10.45
C MET A 205 32.77 -13.16 9.33
N GLU A 206 33.21 -13.29 8.07
CA GLU A 206 32.48 -12.78 6.90
C GLU A 206 31.11 -13.47 6.69
N PRO A 207 31.02 -14.78 6.39
CA PRO A 207 32.05 -15.79 6.25
C PRO A 207 32.21 -16.24 4.77
N SER A 208 33.41 -16.66 4.38
CA SER A 208 33.64 -17.19 3.04
C SER A 208 33.52 -18.72 2.99
N CYS A 209 33.63 -19.31 1.79
CA CYS A 209 33.69 -20.77 1.62
C CYS A 209 34.85 -21.45 2.37
N GLY A 210 35.90 -20.70 2.77
CA GLY A 210 37.01 -21.22 3.57
C GLY A 210 36.73 -21.44 5.07
N SER A 211 35.56 -21.00 5.56
CA SER A 211 35.16 -21.08 6.97
C SER A 211 35.24 -22.51 7.53
N LYS A 212 36.04 -22.71 8.59
CA LYS A 212 36.34 -24.04 9.16
C LYS A 212 35.16 -24.71 9.86
N HIS A 213 34.12 -23.96 10.24
CA HIS A 213 32.85 -24.50 10.76
C HIS A 213 31.72 -23.45 10.71
N ARG A 214 31.09 -23.31 9.55
CA ARG A 214 30.11 -22.25 9.26
C ARG A 214 28.85 -22.32 10.13
N GLU A 215 28.40 -23.51 10.51
CA GLU A 215 27.22 -23.72 11.35
C GLU A 215 27.48 -23.29 12.80
N TYR A 216 28.74 -23.39 13.26
CA TYR A 216 29.13 -23.04 14.62
C TYR A 216 29.48 -21.55 14.75
N TYR A 217 30.27 -20.99 13.83
CA TYR A 217 30.66 -19.58 13.84
C TYR A 217 29.66 -18.65 13.13
N GLY A 218 28.71 -19.21 12.38
CA GLY A 218 27.66 -18.46 11.72
C GLY A 218 28.15 -17.62 10.55
N ALA A 219 27.51 -16.46 10.37
CA ALA A 219 27.80 -15.51 9.31
C ALA A 219 27.69 -14.06 9.81
N LEU A 220 28.49 -13.74 10.85
CA LEU A 220 28.29 -12.57 11.70
C LEU A 220 28.25 -11.24 10.93
N HIS A 221 29.22 -10.99 10.05
CA HIS A 221 29.28 -9.79 9.22
C HIS A 221 28.10 -9.70 8.25
N ASN A 222 27.87 -10.74 7.44
CA ASN A 222 26.81 -10.75 6.43
C ASN A 222 25.41 -10.64 7.04
N TYR A 223 25.15 -11.31 8.17
CA TYR A 223 23.88 -11.15 8.89
C TYR A 223 23.76 -9.79 9.58
N GLY A 224 24.87 -9.20 10.02
CA GLY A 224 24.92 -7.82 10.50
C GLY A 224 24.47 -6.81 9.44
N HIS A 225 24.98 -6.93 8.21
CA HIS A 225 24.54 -6.11 7.08
C HIS A 225 23.05 -6.27 6.76
N ILE A 226 22.51 -7.50 6.77
CA ILE A 226 21.08 -7.74 6.52
C ILE A 226 20.23 -7.12 7.64
N LEU A 227 20.59 -7.32 8.91
CA LEU A 227 19.89 -6.74 10.06
C LEU A 227 19.92 -5.20 10.03
N LEU A 228 21.05 -4.59 9.67
CA LEU A 228 21.17 -3.13 9.53
C LEU A 228 20.35 -2.59 8.36
N GLY A 229 20.35 -3.27 7.21
CA GLY A 229 19.59 -2.87 6.03
C GLY A 229 18.08 -3.04 6.17
N GLN A 230 17.63 -4.02 6.96
CA GLN A 230 16.20 -4.29 7.20
C GLN A 230 15.68 -3.73 8.53
N ILE A 231 16.49 -2.97 9.28
CA ILE A 231 16.15 -2.56 10.66
C ILE A 231 14.84 -1.76 10.76
N THR A 232 14.43 -1.09 9.68
CA THR A 232 13.20 -0.28 9.63
C THR A 232 11.94 -1.06 9.22
N ASP A 233 12.07 -2.21 8.57
CA ASP A 233 10.97 -3.17 8.35
C ASP A 233 11.47 -4.63 8.49
N PRO A 234 11.81 -5.07 9.72
CA PRO A 234 12.42 -6.37 9.98
C PRO A 234 11.51 -7.58 9.69
N LYS A 235 10.25 -7.33 9.33
CA LYS A 235 9.25 -8.37 9.07
C LYS A 235 8.72 -8.34 7.63
N GLY A 236 9.25 -7.46 6.77
CA GLY A 236 8.66 -7.18 5.45
C GLY A 236 7.17 -6.84 5.57
N LYS A 237 6.76 -6.24 6.70
CA LYS A 237 5.36 -6.08 7.09
C LYS A 237 4.63 -5.13 6.15
N PHE A 238 5.37 -4.31 5.42
CA PHE A 238 4.79 -3.37 4.49
C PHE A 238 4.45 -4.03 3.16
N ASP A 239 5.40 -4.68 2.44
CA ASP A 239 5.21 -5.19 1.05
C ASP A 239 4.44 -4.17 0.17
N LEU A 240 4.68 -2.88 0.48
CA LEU A 240 3.98 -1.72 -0.05
C LEU A 240 4.60 -1.26 -1.37
N GLU A 241 5.83 -1.69 -1.64
CA GLU A 241 6.57 -1.36 -2.83
C GLU A 241 6.31 -2.35 -3.97
N PHE A 242 6.05 -1.81 -5.16
CA PHE A 242 6.09 -2.56 -6.40
C PHE A 242 7.25 -2.03 -7.26
N PRO A 243 8.46 -2.61 -7.15
CA PRO A 243 9.61 -2.16 -7.90
C PRO A 243 9.34 -2.19 -9.41
N GLY A 244 9.62 -1.06 -10.07
CA GLY A 244 9.46 -0.91 -11.51
C GLY A 244 8.11 -0.35 -11.94
N VAL A 245 7.12 -0.28 -11.05
CA VAL A 245 5.80 0.31 -11.32
C VAL A 245 5.66 1.64 -10.58
N LYS A 246 5.20 2.68 -11.29
CA LYS A 246 4.96 4.01 -10.72
C LYS A 246 3.63 4.58 -11.22
N ILE A 247 2.81 5.14 -10.33
CA ILE A 247 1.70 5.99 -10.75
C ILE A 247 2.25 7.40 -11.02
N GLN A 248 2.09 7.90 -12.24
CA GLN A 248 2.48 9.26 -12.63
C GLN A 248 1.38 10.29 -12.36
N ASP A 249 0.12 9.96 -12.65
CA ASP A 249 -1.06 10.76 -12.28
C ASP A 249 -2.27 9.85 -12.00
N LEU A 250 -3.13 10.33 -11.11
CA LEU A 250 -4.51 9.90 -10.97
C LEU A 250 -5.41 11.12 -11.12
N SER A 251 -6.29 11.11 -12.11
CA SER A 251 -7.37 12.08 -12.26
C SER A 251 -8.73 11.38 -12.16
N VAL A 252 -9.77 12.15 -11.85
CA VAL A 252 -11.14 11.67 -11.72
C VAL A 252 -12.09 12.76 -12.24
N ASP A 253 -13.19 12.35 -12.87
CA ASP A 253 -14.22 13.28 -13.33
C ASP A 253 -14.96 13.96 -12.15
N GLU A 254 -15.84 14.92 -12.45
CA GLU A 254 -16.60 15.69 -11.45
C GLU A 254 -17.47 14.79 -10.54
N LEU A 255 -17.11 14.70 -9.26
CA LEU A 255 -17.85 13.94 -8.26
C LEU A 255 -19.10 14.70 -7.79
N THR A 256 -20.21 14.55 -8.52
CA THR A 256 -21.52 15.13 -8.15
C THR A 256 -22.48 14.08 -7.58
N THR A 257 -23.06 14.36 -6.43
CA THR A 257 -24.19 13.62 -5.83
C THR A 257 -25.49 14.43 -5.95
N TYR A 258 -26.63 13.75 -5.94
CA TYR A 258 -27.97 14.37 -5.99
C TYR A 258 -29.02 13.45 -5.36
N PHE A 259 -30.25 13.94 -5.19
CA PHE A 259 -31.39 13.08 -4.85
C PHE A 259 -32.20 12.77 -6.11
N GLU A 260 -32.64 11.52 -6.26
CA GLU A 260 -33.58 11.10 -7.31
C GLU A 260 -34.90 10.63 -6.70
N ASP A 261 -35.99 10.78 -7.45
CA ASP A 261 -37.25 10.09 -7.18
C ASP A 261 -37.22 8.67 -7.77
N PHE A 262 -37.59 7.67 -6.98
CA PHE A 262 -37.68 6.27 -7.40
C PHE A 262 -39.03 5.67 -6.99
N ASP A 263 -39.74 5.07 -7.94
CA ASP A 263 -41.05 4.47 -7.69
C ASP A 263 -40.93 2.96 -7.42
N ILE A 264 -41.28 2.54 -6.19
CA ILE A 264 -41.35 1.14 -5.76
C ILE A 264 -42.75 0.60 -6.08
N ASP A 265 -42.83 -0.53 -6.79
CA ASP A 265 -44.08 -1.27 -7.01
C ASP A 265 -44.50 -2.02 -5.73
N LEU A 266 -45.72 -1.76 -5.23
CA LEU A 266 -46.25 -2.33 -4.00
C LEU A 266 -47.22 -3.50 -4.21
N LEU A 267 -47.42 -3.98 -5.45
CA LEU A 267 -48.34 -5.08 -5.75
C LEU A 267 -48.11 -6.32 -4.86
N ASN A 268 -46.85 -6.76 -4.70
CA ASN A 268 -46.49 -7.92 -3.86
C ASN A 268 -46.54 -7.66 -2.34
N ALA A 269 -47.05 -6.52 -1.87
CA ALA A 269 -47.09 -6.12 -0.46
C ALA A 269 -48.52 -5.98 0.10
N LEU A 270 -49.53 -6.36 -0.68
CA LEU A 270 -50.94 -6.37 -0.32
C LEU A 270 -51.47 -7.81 -0.48
N ASP A 271 -52.46 -8.20 0.33
CA ASP A 271 -53.12 -9.50 0.17
C ASP A 271 -54.10 -9.45 -1.01
N ASP A 272 -53.90 -10.31 -2.01
CA ASP A 272 -54.81 -10.44 -3.15
C ASP A 272 -56.19 -10.92 -2.70
N THR A 273 -57.23 -10.13 -2.99
CA THR A 273 -58.62 -10.59 -2.87
C THR A 273 -59.08 -11.21 -4.18
N VAL A 274 -59.61 -12.44 -4.13
CA VAL A 274 -59.93 -13.30 -5.28
C VAL A 274 -60.86 -12.67 -6.34
N ASP A 275 -61.58 -11.59 -6.01
CA ASP A 275 -62.61 -10.96 -6.84
C ASP A 275 -62.27 -9.54 -7.36
N LEU A 276 -61.00 -9.08 -7.31
CA LEU A 276 -60.60 -7.75 -7.81
C LEU A 276 -59.33 -7.79 -8.65
N ASP A 277 -59.30 -6.98 -9.72
CA ASP A 277 -58.10 -6.77 -10.55
C ASP A 277 -57.02 -5.99 -9.79
N ASP A 278 -55.76 -6.42 -9.95
CA ASP A 278 -54.56 -5.78 -9.39
C ASP A 278 -54.44 -4.29 -9.74
N VAL A 279 -54.54 -3.43 -8.71
CA VAL A 279 -54.31 -1.99 -8.86
C VAL A 279 -52.82 -1.70 -8.74
N ASN A 280 -52.23 -1.13 -9.79
CA ASN A 280 -50.81 -0.73 -9.86
C ASN A 280 -50.49 0.41 -8.86
N ILE A 281 -50.27 0.05 -7.61
CA ILE A 281 -49.92 0.95 -6.51
C ILE A 281 -48.39 1.09 -6.46
N LYS A 282 -47.91 2.34 -6.52
CA LYS A 282 -46.49 2.67 -6.42
C LYS A 282 -46.22 3.64 -5.28
N ALA A 283 -45.17 3.38 -4.52
CA ALA A 283 -44.64 4.30 -3.51
C ALA A 283 -43.39 5.01 -4.05
N ARG A 284 -43.46 6.34 -4.16
CA ARG A 284 -42.30 7.17 -4.52
C ARG A 284 -41.41 7.40 -3.30
N VAL A 285 -40.14 7.09 -3.43
CA VAL A 285 -39.11 7.37 -2.42
C VAL A 285 -37.99 8.21 -3.03
N ARG A 286 -37.50 9.20 -2.27
CA ARG A 286 -36.38 10.04 -2.69
C ARG A 286 -35.07 9.48 -2.14
N ARG A 287 -34.12 9.15 -3.01
CA ARG A 287 -32.90 8.38 -2.68
C ARG A 287 -31.65 9.10 -3.16
N LEU A 288 -30.53 8.95 -2.44
CA LEU A 288 -29.24 9.50 -2.88
C LEU A 288 -28.75 8.73 -4.11
N ASN A 289 -28.21 9.46 -5.08
CA ASN A 289 -27.48 8.94 -6.24
C ASN A 289 -26.28 9.84 -6.58
N HIS A 290 -25.43 9.43 -7.52
CA HIS A 290 -24.34 10.22 -8.07
C HIS A 290 -24.33 10.19 -9.61
N LYS A 291 -23.71 11.20 -10.23
CA LYS A 291 -23.44 11.16 -11.67
C LYS A 291 -22.40 10.06 -11.95
N PRO A 292 -22.45 9.38 -13.12
CA PRO A 292 -21.35 8.54 -13.57
C PRO A 292 -20.04 9.34 -13.65
N PHE A 293 -18.94 8.73 -13.24
CA PHE A 293 -17.59 9.28 -13.32
C PHE A 293 -16.60 8.18 -13.67
N ALA A 294 -15.43 8.54 -14.19
CA ALA A 294 -14.30 7.63 -14.36
C ALA A 294 -13.06 8.13 -13.62
N PHE A 295 -12.25 7.17 -13.17
CA PHE A 295 -10.85 7.39 -12.82
C PHE A 295 -9.99 7.24 -14.07
N HIS A 296 -8.99 8.11 -14.22
CA HIS A 296 -8.01 8.08 -15.30
C HIS A 296 -6.62 7.91 -14.67
N PHE A 297 -5.97 6.80 -14.99
CA PHE A 297 -4.67 6.44 -14.45
C PHE A 297 -3.60 6.61 -15.52
N THR A 298 -2.49 7.26 -15.15
CA THR A 298 -1.25 7.23 -15.93
C THR A 298 -0.20 6.46 -15.12
N VAL A 299 0.21 5.30 -15.61
CA VAL A 299 1.14 4.40 -14.93
C VAL A 299 2.37 4.17 -15.80
N GLU A 300 3.55 4.21 -15.20
CA GLU A 300 4.81 3.86 -15.83
C GLU A 300 5.30 2.52 -15.28
N SER A 301 5.79 1.64 -16.16
CA SER A 301 6.27 0.31 -15.79
C SER A 301 7.57 -0.02 -16.51
N ASP A 302 8.56 -0.58 -15.81
CA ASP A 302 9.86 -0.97 -16.38
C ASP A 302 9.74 -2.13 -17.40
N LYS A 303 8.75 -2.99 -17.18
CA LYS A 303 8.41 -4.16 -18.00
C LYS A 303 6.89 -4.36 -18.07
N GLU A 304 6.45 -5.37 -18.79
CA GLU A 304 5.06 -5.83 -18.73
C GLU A 304 4.74 -6.44 -17.36
N ASN A 305 3.71 -5.95 -16.67
CA ASN A 305 3.26 -6.42 -15.35
C ASN A 305 1.73 -6.57 -15.30
N LEU A 306 1.25 -7.46 -14.42
CA LEU A 306 -0.16 -7.49 -13.99
C LEU A 306 -0.25 -6.78 -12.64
N VAL A 307 -1.06 -5.72 -12.58
CA VAL A 307 -1.22 -4.89 -11.38
C VAL A 307 -2.61 -5.09 -10.78
N ALA A 308 -2.68 -5.28 -9.46
CA ALA A 308 -3.91 -5.12 -8.71
C ALA A 308 -4.02 -3.65 -8.29
N VAL A 309 -5.04 -2.97 -8.80
CA VAL A 309 -5.37 -1.57 -8.49
C VAL A 309 -6.30 -1.56 -7.29
N ARG A 310 -5.97 -0.79 -6.26
CA ARG A 310 -6.79 -0.61 -5.06
C ARG A 310 -7.08 0.89 -4.90
N VAL A 311 -8.36 1.26 -4.93
CA VAL A 311 -8.81 2.66 -4.83
C VAL A 311 -9.56 2.86 -3.52
N PHE A 312 -9.07 3.81 -2.71
CA PHE A 312 -9.67 4.17 -1.42
C PHE A 312 -9.98 5.67 -1.36
N MET A 313 -10.96 6.04 -0.55
CA MET A 313 -11.30 7.44 -0.28
C MET A 313 -11.56 7.65 1.22
N GLY A 314 -10.99 8.72 1.78
CA GLY A 314 -11.21 9.11 3.17
C GLY A 314 -11.42 10.62 3.31
N PRO A 315 -12.09 11.09 4.38
CA PRO A 315 -12.28 12.52 4.63
C PRO A 315 -10.93 13.22 4.80
N LYS A 316 -10.80 14.44 4.26
CA LYS A 316 -9.57 15.23 4.47
C LYS A 316 -9.51 15.85 5.87
N TYR A 317 -10.62 16.45 6.31
CA TYR A 317 -10.70 17.20 7.57
C TYR A 317 -11.68 16.56 8.56
N ASP A 318 -11.41 16.76 9.85
CA ASP A 318 -12.30 16.40 10.96
C ASP A 318 -13.49 17.37 11.11
N TRP A 319 -14.27 17.22 12.18
CA TRP A 319 -15.40 18.12 12.48
C TRP A 319 -14.97 19.54 12.91
N PHE A 320 -13.73 19.72 13.38
CA PHE A 320 -13.16 21.02 13.75
C PHE A 320 -12.48 21.73 12.56
N GLY A 321 -12.33 21.06 11.41
CA GLY A 321 -11.65 21.57 10.23
C GLY A 321 -10.13 21.32 10.23
N GLN A 322 -9.62 20.49 11.13
CA GLN A 322 -8.22 20.06 11.18
C GLN A 322 -7.98 18.90 10.21
N GLU A 323 -6.81 18.87 9.55
CA GLU A 323 -6.48 17.77 8.64
C GLU A 323 -6.21 16.49 9.43
N ILE A 324 -6.89 15.39 9.06
CA ILE A 324 -6.80 14.12 9.78
C ILE A 324 -5.45 13.47 9.46
N PRO A 325 -4.58 13.19 10.46
CA PRO A 325 -3.32 12.49 10.26
C PRO A 325 -3.53 11.11 9.64
N LEU A 326 -2.61 10.62 8.81
CA LEU A 326 -2.84 9.41 8.02
C LEU A 326 -3.14 8.15 8.85
N ASP A 327 -2.50 7.99 10.01
CA ASP A 327 -2.75 6.86 10.92
C ASP A 327 -4.14 6.90 11.60
N GLU A 328 -4.74 8.08 11.73
CA GLU A 328 -6.13 8.22 12.19
C GLU A 328 -7.09 8.05 11.01
N LYS A 329 -6.76 8.65 9.86
CA LYS A 329 -7.53 8.62 8.61
C LYS A 329 -7.80 7.19 8.13
N ARG A 330 -6.91 6.23 8.41
CA ARG A 330 -7.08 4.80 8.06
C ARG A 330 -8.40 4.19 8.56
N SER A 331 -8.92 4.63 9.71
CA SER A 331 -10.20 4.17 10.28
C SER A 331 -11.43 4.74 9.55
N TYR A 332 -11.23 5.71 8.66
CA TYR A 332 -12.26 6.38 7.86
C TYR A 332 -12.08 6.16 6.35
N MET A 333 -11.13 5.32 5.93
CA MET A 333 -10.94 4.95 4.53
C MET A 333 -12.03 3.96 4.09
N VAL A 334 -12.68 4.26 2.97
CA VAL A 334 -13.66 3.39 2.32
C VAL A 334 -13.05 2.88 1.01
N GLU A 335 -13.18 1.58 0.75
CA GLU A 335 -12.78 0.99 -0.54
C GLU A 335 -13.81 1.41 -1.61
N ILE A 336 -13.33 1.97 -2.72
CA ILE A 336 -14.16 2.47 -3.83
C ILE A 336 -14.11 1.52 -5.02
N ASP A 337 -12.95 0.90 -5.28
CA ASP A 337 -12.80 -0.14 -6.31
C ASP A 337 -11.53 -0.97 -6.07
N LYS A 338 -11.55 -2.22 -6.53
CA LYS A 338 -10.42 -3.14 -6.58
C LYS A 338 -10.51 -3.99 -7.86
N PHE A 339 -9.55 -3.84 -8.75
CA PHE A 339 -9.53 -4.54 -10.04
C PHE A 339 -8.12 -4.90 -10.48
N VAL A 340 -8.01 -5.84 -11.40
CA VAL A 340 -6.73 -6.24 -11.99
C VAL A 340 -6.65 -5.68 -13.40
N THR A 341 -5.50 -5.15 -13.79
CA THR A 341 -5.24 -4.73 -15.16
C THR A 341 -3.80 -5.05 -15.58
N LYS A 342 -3.56 -5.04 -16.89
CA LYS A 342 -2.25 -5.22 -17.49
C LYS A 342 -1.62 -3.86 -17.78
N VAL A 343 -0.38 -3.66 -17.34
CA VAL A 343 0.45 -2.51 -17.73
C VAL A 343 1.61 -2.98 -18.60
N ASN A 344 1.86 -2.23 -19.67
CA ASN A 344 2.94 -2.52 -20.61
C ASN A 344 4.22 -1.79 -20.16
N ALA A 345 5.38 -2.23 -20.66
CA ALA A 345 6.64 -1.50 -20.48
C ALA A 345 6.53 -0.07 -21.05
N GLY A 346 7.06 0.91 -20.34
CA GLY A 346 6.86 2.34 -20.60
C GLY A 346 5.58 2.88 -19.94
N GLN A 347 4.98 3.89 -20.56
CA GLN A 347 3.76 4.53 -20.06
C GLN A 347 2.50 3.79 -20.55
N THR A 348 1.61 3.44 -19.64
CA THR A 348 0.27 2.89 -19.91
C THR A 348 -0.78 3.84 -19.31
N MET A 349 -1.73 4.27 -20.13
CA MET A 349 -2.91 5.01 -19.67
C MET A 349 -4.14 4.11 -19.74
N PHE A 350 -4.95 4.10 -18.68
CA PHE A 350 -6.22 3.37 -18.65
C PHE A 350 -7.25 4.12 -17.82
N HIS A 351 -8.53 3.84 -18.06
CA HIS A 351 -9.65 4.43 -17.33
C HIS A 351 -10.53 3.35 -16.71
N ARG A 352 -11.24 3.72 -15.64
CA ARG A 352 -12.13 2.83 -14.89
C ARG A 352 -13.39 3.59 -14.50
N LYS A 353 -14.56 3.12 -14.93
CA LYS A 353 -15.85 3.78 -14.67
C LYS A 353 -16.40 3.39 -13.30
N SER A 354 -17.13 4.30 -12.65
CA SER A 354 -17.81 4.03 -11.38
C SER A 354 -18.71 2.79 -11.44
N SER A 355 -19.41 2.60 -12.56
CA SER A 355 -20.31 1.46 -12.82
C SER A 355 -19.62 0.10 -12.95
N GLU A 356 -18.29 0.08 -12.98
CA GLU A 356 -17.49 -1.15 -13.04
C GLU A 356 -16.92 -1.54 -11.67
N SER A 357 -17.15 -0.72 -10.64
CA SER A 357 -16.61 -0.93 -9.28
C SER A 357 -16.87 -2.34 -8.75
N SER A 358 -15.83 -2.94 -8.17
CA SER A 358 -15.88 -4.24 -7.49
C SER A 358 -16.63 -4.26 -6.15
N VAL A 359 -17.11 -3.08 -5.71
CA VAL A 359 -17.78 -2.86 -4.44
C VAL A 359 -19.30 -2.88 -4.60
N THR A 360 -19.81 -2.41 -5.74
CA THR A 360 -21.22 -2.09 -5.92
C THR A 360 -22.01 -3.07 -6.79
N ILE A 361 -23.33 -2.98 -6.69
CA ILE A 361 -24.27 -3.57 -7.65
C ILE A 361 -25.27 -2.51 -8.09
N PRO A 362 -25.71 -2.53 -9.36
CA PRO A 362 -26.78 -1.66 -9.83
C PRO A 362 -28.10 -1.96 -9.11
N ASP A 363 -29.07 -1.06 -9.26
CA ASP A 363 -30.43 -1.28 -8.80
C ASP A 363 -31.00 -2.58 -9.40
N ARG A 364 -31.67 -3.37 -8.55
CA ARG A 364 -32.16 -4.71 -8.92
C ARG A 364 -33.31 -4.61 -9.92
N GLU A 365 -33.33 -5.55 -10.85
CA GLU A 365 -34.48 -5.79 -11.71
C GLU A 365 -35.73 -6.14 -10.86
N THR A 366 -36.88 -5.56 -11.21
CA THR A 366 -38.13 -5.82 -10.49
C THR A 366 -38.66 -7.22 -10.81
N THR A 367 -39.39 -7.83 -9.87
CA THR A 367 -40.06 -9.12 -10.08
C THR A 367 -40.92 -9.12 -11.35
N LYS A 368 -41.62 -8.02 -11.63
CA LYS A 368 -42.46 -7.84 -12.81
C LYS A 368 -41.67 -7.91 -14.12
N THR A 369 -40.51 -7.24 -14.18
CA THR A 369 -39.62 -7.31 -15.34
C THR A 369 -39.01 -8.71 -15.51
N LEU A 370 -38.63 -9.36 -14.40
CA LEU A 370 -38.07 -10.71 -14.41
C LEU A 370 -39.09 -11.75 -14.89
N VAL A 371 -40.33 -11.71 -14.38
CA VAL A 371 -41.42 -12.60 -14.82
C VAL A 371 -41.68 -12.41 -16.31
N ALA A 372 -41.83 -11.16 -16.79
CA ALA A 372 -42.04 -10.89 -18.21
C ALA A 372 -40.88 -11.42 -19.11
N LYS A 373 -39.62 -11.38 -18.64
CA LYS A 373 -38.49 -11.99 -19.35
C LYS A 373 -38.59 -13.52 -19.39
N VAL A 374 -38.91 -14.16 -18.27
CA VAL A 374 -39.07 -15.61 -18.17
C VAL A 374 -40.23 -16.09 -19.07
N GLU A 375 -41.37 -15.41 -19.04
CA GLU A 375 -42.52 -15.73 -19.90
C GLU A 375 -42.19 -15.57 -21.39
N ASN A 376 -41.52 -14.48 -21.78
CA ASN A 376 -41.11 -14.31 -23.18
C ASN A 376 -40.10 -15.39 -23.64
N ALA A 377 -39.24 -15.87 -22.74
CA ALA A 377 -38.33 -16.98 -23.02
C ALA A 377 -39.05 -18.33 -23.15
N ILE A 378 -39.97 -18.65 -22.23
CA ILE A 378 -40.80 -19.86 -22.30
C ILE A 378 -41.64 -19.89 -23.58
N ASN A 379 -42.19 -18.74 -23.99
CA ASN A 379 -42.98 -18.60 -25.22
C ASN A 379 -42.12 -18.48 -26.50
N GLY A 380 -40.80 -18.68 -26.44
CA GLY A 380 -39.90 -18.66 -27.60
C GLY A 380 -39.75 -17.28 -28.27
N ARG A 381 -40.16 -16.20 -27.62
CA ARG A 381 -40.09 -14.81 -28.13
C ARG A 381 -38.75 -14.13 -27.83
N ALA A 382 -37.99 -14.66 -26.89
CA ALA A 382 -36.67 -14.18 -26.49
C ALA A 382 -35.81 -15.35 -25.99
N SER A 383 -34.51 -15.13 -25.85
CA SER A 383 -33.63 -15.99 -25.05
C SER A 383 -33.33 -15.33 -23.70
N LEU A 384 -33.23 -16.12 -22.64
CA LEU A 384 -32.87 -15.65 -21.29
C LEU A 384 -31.61 -16.38 -20.82
N THR A 385 -30.49 -15.66 -20.82
CA THR A 385 -29.21 -16.11 -20.25
C THR A 385 -29.08 -15.55 -18.83
N VAL A 386 -28.81 -16.42 -17.85
CA VAL A 386 -28.59 -16.02 -16.45
C VAL A 386 -27.13 -16.29 -16.10
N ASN A 387 -26.37 -15.23 -15.77
CA ASN A 387 -25.04 -15.39 -15.18
C ASN A 387 -25.21 -15.96 -13.76
N LYS A 388 -24.59 -17.10 -13.48
CA LYS A 388 -24.72 -17.84 -12.21
C LYS A 388 -23.82 -17.33 -11.10
N ASP A 389 -22.81 -16.55 -11.46
CA ASP A 389 -21.77 -16.06 -10.56
C ASP A 389 -22.08 -14.62 -10.08
N VAL A 390 -23.04 -13.95 -10.72
CA VAL A 390 -23.59 -12.66 -10.28
C VAL A 390 -24.49 -12.83 -9.05
N ARG A 391 -24.32 -11.95 -8.05
CA ARG A 391 -24.90 -12.09 -6.71
C ARG A 391 -25.86 -10.95 -6.38
N HIS A 392 -26.77 -11.20 -5.42
CA HIS A 392 -27.64 -10.18 -4.81
C HIS A 392 -26.97 -9.37 -3.70
N CYS A 393 -25.86 -9.86 -3.14
CA CYS A 393 -25.02 -9.15 -2.19
C CYS A 393 -24.20 -8.09 -2.94
N GLY A 394 -24.01 -6.92 -2.36
CA GLY A 394 -23.26 -5.82 -2.96
C GLY A 394 -23.71 -4.50 -2.40
N TYR A 395 -22.83 -3.50 -2.39
CA TYR A 395 -23.21 -2.16 -1.96
C TYR A 395 -24.06 -1.48 -3.06
N PRO A 396 -25.10 -0.70 -2.77
CA PRO A 396 -25.89 -0.07 -3.83
C PRO A 396 -25.05 0.96 -4.60
N ASP A 397 -24.96 0.85 -5.93
CA ASP A 397 -24.13 1.71 -6.77
C ASP A 397 -24.34 3.20 -6.52
N ARG A 398 -25.61 3.63 -6.46
CA ARG A 398 -26.05 4.99 -6.12
C ARG A 398 -25.50 5.56 -4.80
N LEU A 399 -24.94 4.73 -3.91
CA LEU A 399 -24.33 5.13 -2.63
C LEU A 399 -22.79 5.10 -2.64
N LEU A 400 -22.13 4.72 -3.75
CA LEU A 400 -20.66 4.59 -3.86
C LEU A 400 -19.91 5.82 -3.33
N LEU A 401 -20.47 7.00 -3.56
CA LEU A 401 -19.97 8.27 -3.02
C LEU A 401 -20.77 8.70 -1.77
N PRO A 402 -20.09 9.17 -0.70
CA PRO A 402 -20.78 9.86 0.39
C PRO A 402 -21.45 11.14 -0.12
N LYS A 403 -22.53 11.59 0.52
CA LYS A 403 -23.35 12.73 0.05
C LYS A 403 -22.55 13.99 -0.28
N GLY A 404 -21.47 14.31 0.43
CA GLY A 404 -20.74 15.58 0.25
C GLY A 404 -21.54 16.80 0.73
N LYS A 405 -21.21 17.99 0.20
CA LYS A 405 -21.87 19.27 0.56
C LYS A 405 -22.08 20.15 -0.68
N LYS A 406 -23.01 21.10 -0.61
CA LYS A 406 -23.32 22.04 -1.71
C LYS A 406 -22.13 22.90 -2.14
N GLY A 407 -21.30 23.34 -1.19
CA GLY A 407 -20.04 24.04 -1.46
C GLY A 407 -18.84 23.11 -1.68
N GLY A 408 -19.08 21.82 -1.95
CA GLY A 408 -18.06 20.79 -1.94
C GLY A 408 -17.72 20.30 -0.53
N LEU A 409 -17.37 19.02 -0.41
CA LEU A 409 -16.72 18.45 0.77
C LEU A 409 -15.41 17.77 0.31
N PRO A 410 -14.25 18.15 0.85
CA PRO A 410 -12.97 17.58 0.43
C PRO A 410 -12.70 16.21 1.05
N PHE A 411 -12.27 15.29 0.19
CA PHE A 411 -11.78 13.96 0.51
C PHE A 411 -10.39 13.80 -0.07
N THR A 412 -9.60 12.88 0.45
CA THR A 412 -8.36 12.44 -0.20
C THR A 412 -8.63 11.08 -0.84
N LEU A 413 -8.43 11.00 -2.16
CA LEU A 413 -8.48 9.77 -2.96
C LEU A 413 -7.08 9.15 -2.99
N TYR A 414 -6.99 7.84 -2.81
CA TYR A 414 -5.76 7.06 -2.84
C TYR A 414 -5.85 5.96 -3.90
N ALA A 415 -4.80 5.77 -4.67
CA ALA A 415 -4.58 4.60 -5.50
C ALA A 415 -3.29 3.90 -5.11
N ILE A 416 -3.35 2.58 -4.99
CA ILE A 416 -2.21 1.71 -4.69
C ILE A 416 -2.18 0.60 -5.75
N LEU A 417 -1.03 0.38 -6.37
CA LEU A 417 -0.78 -0.76 -7.27
C LEU A 417 0.07 -1.81 -6.56
N THR A 418 -0.36 -3.07 -6.60
CA THR A 418 0.39 -4.23 -6.10
C THR A 418 0.58 -5.31 -7.17
N ASP A 419 1.57 -6.19 -7.00
CA ASP A 419 1.91 -7.24 -7.96
C ASP A 419 0.89 -8.39 -7.91
N TYR A 420 -0.01 -8.42 -8.89
CA TYR A 420 -1.07 -9.43 -8.92
C TYR A 420 -0.53 -10.86 -9.07
N ASN A 421 0.67 -11.06 -9.64
CA ASN A 421 1.24 -12.41 -9.76
C ASN A 421 1.62 -13.00 -8.40
N LYS A 422 1.97 -12.15 -7.42
CA LYS A 422 2.20 -12.56 -6.02
C LYS A 422 0.89 -12.69 -5.23
N GLU A 423 -0.20 -12.12 -5.74
CA GLU A 423 -1.49 -12.02 -5.03
C GLU A 423 -2.57 -12.99 -5.55
N LYS A 424 -2.37 -13.59 -6.74
CA LYS A 424 -3.28 -14.53 -7.40
C LYS A 424 -3.59 -15.74 -6.51
N VAL A 425 -4.87 -15.88 -6.11
CA VAL A 425 -5.34 -16.97 -5.22
C VAL A 425 -5.99 -18.13 -5.99
N ASN A 426 -6.71 -17.85 -7.07
CA ASN A 426 -7.41 -18.85 -7.89
C ASN A 426 -6.67 -19.02 -9.22
N ASP A 427 -6.54 -20.25 -9.73
CA ASP A 427 -5.95 -20.47 -11.06
C ASP A 427 -6.95 -20.21 -12.19
N LEU A 428 -7.21 -18.92 -12.40
CA LEU A 428 -8.09 -18.39 -13.44
C LEU A 428 -7.34 -17.30 -14.24
N PRO A 429 -7.84 -16.91 -15.43
CA PRO A 429 -7.41 -15.70 -16.12
C PRO A 429 -7.52 -14.45 -15.24
N TYR A 430 -6.69 -13.44 -15.49
CA TYR A 430 -6.69 -12.20 -14.69
C TYR A 430 -7.94 -11.34 -14.95
N ASP A 431 -8.56 -11.51 -16.11
CA ASP A 431 -9.77 -10.88 -16.62
C ASP A 431 -11.04 -11.72 -16.37
N TYR A 432 -10.95 -12.76 -15.53
CA TYR A 432 -12.11 -13.58 -15.17
C TYR A 432 -13.16 -12.78 -14.39
N GLU A 433 -14.39 -12.77 -14.88
CA GLU A 433 -15.51 -12.02 -14.29
C GLU A 433 -16.10 -12.74 -13.06
N TYR A 434 -15.53 -12.48 -11.89
CA TYR A 434 -16.05 -12.94 -10.59
C TYR A 434 -17.38 -12.28 -10.16
N GLY A 435 -17.97 -11.41 -10.99
CA GLY A 435 -19.11 -10.56 -10.67
C GLY A 435 -18.73 -9.24 -9.95
N GLY A 436 -19.51 -8.18 -10.16
CA GLY A 436 -19.16 -6.80 -9.75
C GLY A 436 -19.09 -6.49 -8.25
N SER A 437 -19.22 -7.46 -7.35
CA SER A 437 -19.30 -7.21 -5.90
C SER A 437 -18.29 -8.00 -5.07
N ILE A 438 -17.13 -8.36 -5.65
CA ILE A 438 -16.13 -9.18 -4.94
C ILE A 438 -15.60 -8.54 -3.65
N SER A 439 -15.44 -7.22 -3.57
CA SER A 439 -14.68 -6.58 -2.49
C SER A 439 -15.23 -6.85 -1.09
N TYR A 440 -16.54 -6.62 -0.87
CA TYR A 440 -17.19 -6.74 0.46
C TYR A 440 -17.91 -8.06 0.71
N CYS A 441 -17.84 -8.97 -0.24
CA CYS A 441 -18.92 -9.91 -0.47
C CYS A 441 -18.39 -11.23 -1.07
N GLY A 442 -17.17 -11.23 -1.62
CA GLY A 442 -16.47 -12.41 -2.10
C GLY A 442 -17.08 -13.05 -3.35
N THR A 443 -16.73 -14.32 -3.56
CA THR A 443 -16.97 -15.09 -4.77
C THR A 443 -17.84 -16.31 -4.46
N ILE A 444 -18.64 -16.75 -5.44
CA ILE A 444 -19.31 -18.06 -5.38
C ILE A 444 -18.32 -19.11 -5.89
N ASN A 445 -18.24 -20.28 -5.24
CA ASN A 445 -17.42 -21.44 -5.61
C ASN A 445 -15.89 -21.25 -5.71
N HIS A 446 -15.38 -20.03 -5.56
CA HIS A 446 -13.95 -19.70 -5.59
C HIS A 446 -13.47 -19.19 -4.23
N LYS A 447 -12.15 -19.05 -4.07
CA LYS A 447 -11.59 -18.31 -2.93
C LYS A 447 -11.69 -16.80 -3.20
N TYR A 448 -11.63 -15.99 -2.15
CA TYR A 448 -11.49 -14.53 -2.29
C TYR A 448 -10.26 -14.24 -3.18
N PRO A 449 -10.40 -13.47 -4.28
CA PRO A 449 -9.41 -13.41 -5.37
C PRO A 449 -8.22 -12.47 -5.10
N ASP A 450 -7.87 -12.29 -3.83
CA ASP A 450 -6.84 -11.36 -3.34
C ASP A 450 -6.25 -11.96 -2.05
N SER A 451 -4.92 -12.14 -2.00
CA SER A 451 -4.24 -12.73 -0.84
C SER A 451 -3.88 -11.71 0.24
N LYS A 452 -3.96 -10.39 -0.05
CA LYS A 452 -3.68 -9.33 0.92
C LYS A 452 -4.84 -9.23 1.96
N PRO A 453 -4.57 -8.72 3.17
CA PRO A 453 -5.62 -8.44 4.15
C PRO A 453 -6.72 -7.53 3.58
N MET A 454 -7.96 -7.75 3.99
CA MET A 454 -9.04 -6.79 3.69
C MET A 454 -8.72 -5.43 4.31
N GLY A 455 -8.86 -4.36 3.52
CA GLY A 455 -8.44 -3.01 3.92
C GLY A 455 -6.95 -2.70 3.76
N PHE A 456 -6.11 -3.63 3.28
CA PHE A 456 -4.70 -3.34 2.96
C PHE A 456 -4.60 -2.18 1.95
N PRO A 457 -3.71 -1.19 2.16
CA PRO A 457 -2.65 -1.12 3.19
C PRO A 457 -3.05 -0.43 4.52
N PHE A 458 -4.31 -0.04 4.68
CA PHE A 458 -4.84 0.71 5.82
C PHE A 458 -5.22 -0.16 7.04
N ASP A 459 -5.00 -1.48 6.97
CA ASP A 459 -5.25 -2.44 8.07
C ASP A 459 -4.28 -2.30 9.25
N ARG A 460 -3.19 -1.53 9.09
CA ARG A 460 -2.06 -1.42 10.03
C ARG A 460 -1.84 0.03 10.46
N VAL A 461 -1.13 0.20 11.58
CA VAL A 461 -0.61 1.51 12.03
C VAL A 461 0.38 2.05 10.99
N ILE A 462 0.24 3.32 10.64
CA ILE A 462 1.00 3.98 9.56
C ILE A 462 1.93 5.06 10.13
N ASN A 463 3.21 5.04 9.73
CA ASN A 463 4.07 6.22 9.83
C ASN A 463 4.00 6.99 8.51
N GLN A 464 3.43 8.19 8.53
CA GLN A 464 3.16 9.00 7.33
C GLN A 464 4.43 9.33 6.53
N ASP A 465 5.56 9.56 7.20
CA ASP A 465 6.86 9.91 6.57
C ASP A 465 7.47 8.73 5.79
N LYS A 466 6.95 7.51 5.98
CA LYS A 466 7.47 6.27 5.38
C LYS A 466 6.42 5.47 4.62
N PHE A 467 5.24 6.03 4.40
CA PHE A 467 4.11 5.29 3.84
C PHE A 467 4.07 5.29 2.30
N TYR A 468 4.57 6.34 1.67
CA TYR A 468 4.39 6.57 0.24
C TYR A 468 5.52 5.95 -0.59
N TYR A 469 5.14 5.08 -1.52
CA TYR A 469 6.02 4.44 -2.51
C TYR A 469 5.63 4.86 -3.93
N PRO A 470 6.50 4.71 -4.95
CA PRO A 470 6.22 5.15 -6.32
C PRO A 470 4.94 4.54 -6.95
N ASN A 471 4.59 3.32 -6.54
CA ASN A 471 3.37 2.61 -6.94
C ASN A 471 2.11 3.04 -6.17
N MET A 472 2.20 4.13 -5.38
CA MET A 472 1.09 4.79 -4.72
C MET A 472 0.92 6.23 -5.20
N PHE A 473 -0.31 6.70 -5.19
CA PHE A 473 -0.65 8.08 -5.49
C PHE A 473 -1.83 8.51 -4.65
N TYR A 474 -1.86 9.78 -4.26
CA TYR A 474 -3.01 10.37 -3.58
C TYR A 474 -3.28 11.77 -4.10
N LYS A 475 -4.55 12.16 -4.07
CA LYS A 475 -5.01 13.46 -4.57
C LYS A 475 -6.24 13.90 -3.79
N ASP A 476 -6.30 15.19 -3.48
CA ASP A 476 -7.52 15.75 -2.91
C ASP A 476 -8.58 15.90 -4.00
N VAL A 477 -9.79 15.45 -3.69
CA VAL A 477 -10.97 15.48 -4.54
C VAL A 477 -12.12 16.12 -3.76
N THR A 478 -13.09 16.70 -4.46
CA THR A 478 -14.23 17.39 -3.82
C THR A 478 -15.53 16.78 -4.29
N ILE A 479 -16.39 16.38 -3.35
CA ILE A 479 -17.72 15.85 -3.64
C ILE A 479 -18.77 16.93 -3.42
N THR A 480 -19.47 17.28 -4.50
CA THR A 480 -20.46 18.35 -4.53
C THR A 480 -21.87 17.78 -4.54
N PHE A 481 -22.68 18.17 -3.55
CA PHE A 481 -24.10 17.81 -3.50
C PHE A 481 -24.94 18.83 -4.27
N LYS A 482 -25.55 18.37 -5.36
CA LYS A 482 -26.53 19.13 -6.13
C LYS A 482 -27.92 18.98 -5.49
N GLU A 483 -28.48 20.11 -5.07
CA GLU A 483 -29.89 20.23 -4.73
C GLU A 483 -30.74 20.31 -6.01
N ASP A 484 -31.96 19.80 -5.95
CA ASP A 484 -32.96 20.02 -6.99
C ASP A 484 -33.44 21.48 -6.92
N ASN A 485 -33.59 22.12 -8.09
CA ASN A 485 -34.06 23.50 -8.24
C ASN A 485 -35.59 23.60 -8.05
#